data_AF-A0A1F3SRB9-F1
#
_entry.id   AF-A0A1F3SRB9-F1
#
_cell.length_a   1.000
_cell.length_b   1.000
_cell.length_c   1.000
_cell.angle_alpha   90.00
_cell.angle_beta   90.00
_cell.angle_gamma   90.00
#
_symmetry.space_group_name_H-M   'P 1'
#
loop_
_entity.id
_entity.type
_entity.pdbx_description
1 polymer ?
#
loop_
_entity_poly.entity_id
_entity_poly.type
_entity_poly.pdbx_seq_one_letter_code
_entity_poly.pdbx_strand_id
1 'polypeptide(L)'
;MEKVILAVLMMFSSTFAFGHASHAPKVVTCAASGCTRDQVEQAIPAVVEMMAQKSTVEASWTSAKIEKVELKQFPKGPEWVTTLFDIKQKDKAKQRLYIFITPKGYLNGANYTGN
;
A
#
# COMPACT_ATOMS: atom_id res chain seq x y z
N MET A 1 16.45 1.52 -63.10
CA MET A 1 17.16 2.28 -62.04
C MET A 1 16.18 3.32 -61.50
N GLU A 2 15.42 2.98 -60.46
CA GLU A 2 14.57 3.94 -59.76
C GLU A 2 14.94 3.91 -58.28
N LYS A 3 15.35 5.08 -57.77
CA LYS A 3 15.74 5.29 -56.39
C LYS A 3 14.47 5.56 -55.59
N VAL A 4 14.02 4.59 -54.79
CA VAL A 4 12.98 4.82 -53.79
C VAL A 4 13.65 5.45 -52.56
N ILE A 5 13.45 6.75 -52.36
CA ILE A 5 13.88 7.45 -51.15
C ILE A 5 12.79 7.22 -50.10
N LEU A 6 13.08 6.37 -49.12
CA LEU A 6 12.22 6.15 -47.96
C LEU A 6 12.59 7.21 -46.89
N ALA A 7 11.76 8.23 -46.73
CA ALA A 7 11.90 9.22 -45.68
C ALA A 7 11.41 8.63 -44.34
N VAL A 8 12.35 8.38 -43.42
CA VAL A 8 12.04 7.94 -42.05
C VAL A 8 11.80 9.17 -41.19
N LEU A 9 10.54 9.42 -40.85
CA LEU A 9 10.12 10.47 -39.91
C LEU A 9 10.28 9.95 -38.47
N MET A 10 11.39 10.28 -37.81
CA MET A 10 11.55 10.03 -36.37
C MET A 10 10.70 11.02 -35.58
N MET A 11 9.56 10.56 -35.06
CA MET A 11 8.80 11.31 -34.07
C MET A 11 9.54 11.22 -32.73
N PHE A 12 10.21 12.30 -32.34
CA PHE A 12 10.68 12.50 -30.97
C PHE A 12 9.45 12.75 -30.09
N SER A 13 8.91 11.69 -29.48
CA SER A 13 7.98 11.82 -28.37
C SER A 13 8.79 12.15 -27.11
N SER A 14 8.72 13.41 -26.68
CA SER A 14 9.22 13.84 -25.38
C SER A 14 8.44 13.09 -24.30
N THR A 15 9.02 12.02 -23.75
CA THR A 15 8.50 11.40 -22.55
C THR A 15 8.75 12.37 -21.39
N PHE A 16 7.72 13.14 -21.03
CA PHE A 16 7.69 13.82 -19.74
C PHE A 16 7.60 12.73 -18.66
N ALA A 17 8.75 12.28 -18.18
CA ALA A 17 8.83 11.51 -16.95
C ALA A 17 8.55 12.47 -15.78
N PHE A 18 7.27 12.68 -15.47
CA PHE A 18 6.88 13.24 -14.18
C PHE A 18 7.20 12.19 -13.11
N GLY A 19 8.43 12.25 -12.57
CA GLY A 19 8.82 11.52 -11.38
C GLY A 19 8.09 12.09 -10.17
N HIS A 20 6.82 11.73 -9.97
CA HIS A 20 6.14 11.93 -8.69
C HIS A 20 6.80 10.96 -7.71
N ALA A 21 7.87 11.41 -7.04
CA ALA A 21 8.50 10.68 -5.95
C ALA A 21 7.52 10.64 -4.76
N SER A 22 6.57 9.73 -4.83
CA SER A 22 5.61 9.48 -3.77
C SER A 22 6.35 8.84 -2.61
N HIS A 23 6.75 9.64 -1.62
CA HIS A 23 7.21 9.12 -0.34
C HIS A 23 6.09 8.33 0.35
N ALA A 24 6.46 7.32 1.13
CA ALA A 24 5.51 6.56 1.96
C ALA A 24 4.71 7.54 2.84
N PRO A 25 3.35 7.49 2.83
CA PRO A 25 2.56 8.44 3.59
C PRO A 25 2.68 8.14 5.09
N LYS A 26 2.81 9.21 5.89
CA LYS A 26 2.69 9.10 7.35
C LYS A 26 1.21 8.99 7.70
N VAL A 27 0.82 7.85 8.26
CA VAL A 27 -0.58 7.51 8.55
C VAL A 27 -0.89 7.39 10.04
N VAL A 28 0.16 7.30 10.87
CA VAL A 28 0.02 7.36 12.33
C VAL A 28 0.97 8.44 12.86
N THR A 29 0.43 9.35 13.68
CA THR A 29 1.24 10.30 14.43
C THR A 29 1.61 9.67 15.77
N CYS A 30 2.91 9.56 16.01
CA CYS A 30 3.46 8.81 17.13
C CYS A 30 4.53 9.63 17.85
N ALA A 31 4.85 9.25 19.10
CA ALA A 31 5.95 9.84 19.83
C ALA A 31 7.30 9.50 19.18
N ALA A 32 8.37 10.19 19.61
CA ALA A 32 9.73 9.91 19.12
C ALA A 32 10.17 8.46 19.39
N SER A 33 9.68 7.85 20.47
CA SER A 33 9.91 6.44 20.82
C SER A 33 9.26 5.45 19.84
N GLY A 34 8.25 5.86 19.07
CA GLY A 34 7.53 5.03 18.12
C GLY A 34 6.03 4.94 18.43
N CYS A 35 5.29 4.27 17.55
CA CYS A 35 3.85 4.05 17.69
C CYS A 35 3.56 2.94 18.68
N THR A 36 2.48 3.08 19.45
CA THR A 36 1.90 1.98 20.23
C THR A 36 0.95 1.15 19.37
N ARG A 37 0.63 -0.07 19.83
CA ARG A 37 -0.37 -0.94 19.19
C ARG A 37 -1.71 -0.21 19.01
N ASP A 38 -2.19 0.47 20.06
CA ASP A 38 -3.50 1.11 20.06
C ASP A 38 -3.56 2.30 19.10
N GLN A 39 -2.47 3.07 18.98
CA GLN A 39 -2.37 4.14 17.99
C GLN A 39 -2.46 3.61 16.56
N VAL A 40 -1.80 2.48 16.30
CA VAL A 40 -1.88 1.82 15.00
C VAL A 40 -3.30 1.33 14.76
N GLU A 41 -3.88 0.58 15.70
CA GLU A 41 -5.24 0.03 15.59
C GLU A 41 -6.29 1.10 15.30
N GLN A 42 -6.24 2.24 16.02
CA GLN A 42 -7.15 3.37 15.83
C GLN A 42 -7.03 4.04 14.45
N ALA A 43 -5.85 3.99 13.83
CA ALA A 43 -5.62 4.62 12.52
C ALA A 43 -6.13 3.77 11.34
N ILE A 44 -6.33 2.47 11.53
CA ILE A 44 -6.60 1.52 10.44
C ILE A 44 -7.84 1.87 9.61
N PRO A 45 -8.99 2.28 10.18
CA PRO A 45 -10.15 2.66 9.37
C PRO A 45 -9.82 3.76 8.35
N ALA A 46 -9.12 4.81 8.78
CA ALA A 46 -8.70 5.90 7.90
C ALA A 46 -7.62 5.46 6.89
N VAL A 47 -6.72 4.56 7.29
CA VAL A 47 -5.72 3.99 6.38
C VAL A 47 -6.39 3.20 5.26
N VAL A 48 -7.34 2.33 5.59
CA VAL A 48 -8.05 1.51 4.60
C VAL A 48 -8.88 2.37 3.65
N GLU A 49 -9.56 3.39 4.18
CA GLU A 49 -10.29 4.35 3.36
C GLU A 49 -9.38 5.09 2.38
N MET A 50 -8.23 5.59 2.84
CA MET A 50 -7.24 6.23 2.00
C MET A 50 -6.68 5.29 0.92
N MET A 51 -6.44 4.03 1.26
CA MET A 51 -5.98 3.02 0.30
C MET A 51 -7.06 2.67 -0.74
N ALA A 52 -8.32 2.63 -0.34
CA ALA A 52 -9.45 2.41 -1.24
C ALA A 52 -9.65 3.59 -2.20
N GLN A 53 -9.56 4.83 -1.71
CA GLN A 53 -9.60 6.05 -2.53
C GLN A 53 -8.47 6.10 -3.57
N LYS A 54 -7.31 5.54 -3.23
CA LYS A 54 -6.16 5.37 -4.15
C LYS A 54 -6.22 4.10 -5.00
N SER A 55 -7.31 3.33 -4.92
CA SER A 55 -7.49 2.04 -5.60
C SER A 55 -6.35 1.02 -5.33
N THR A 56 -5.67 1.15 -4.19
CA THR A 56 -4.61 0.22 -3.76
C THR A 56 -5.21 -1.04 -3.13
N VAL A 57 -6.41 -0.92 -2.55
CA VAL A 57 -7.24 -2.04 -2.07
C VAL A 57 -8.68 -1.82 -2.51
N GLU A 58 -9.44 -2.92 -2.61
CA GLU A 58 -10.86 -2.87 -2.97
C GLU A 58 -11.69 -2.15 -1.89
N ALA A 59 -12.69 -1.37 -2.31
CA ALA A 59 -13.53 -0.59 -1.40
C ALA A 59 -14.27 -1.44 -0.35
N SER A 60 -14.50 -2.74 -0.62
CA SER A 60 -15.12 -3.67 0.33
C SER A 60 -14.37 -3.78 1.66
N TRP A 61 -13.05 -3.56 1.64
CA TRP A 61 -12.20 -3.65 2.83
C TRP A 61 -12.48 -2.58 3.88
N THR A 62 -13.11 -1.46 3.50
CA THR A 62 -13.49 -0.38 4.44
C THR A 62 -14.46 -0.83 5.53
N SER A 63 -15.18 -1.95 5.29
CA SER A 63 -16.12 -2.56 6.24
C SER A 63 -15.55 -3.77 7.00
N ALA A 64 -14.29 -4.16 6.72
CA ALA A 64 -13.67 -5.34 7.32
C ALA A 64 -13.32 -5.09 8.79
N LYS A 65 -13.38 -6.14 9.61
CA LYS A 65 -13.02 -6.07 11.03
C LYS A 65 -11.52 -6.30 11.20
N ILE A 66 -10.94 -5.59 12.17
CA ILE A 66 -9.57 -5.88 12.65
C ILE A 66 -9.60 -7.22 13.38
N GLU A 67 -8.83 -8.19 12.87
CA GLU A 67 -8.63 -9.50 13.50
C GLU A 67 -7.45 -9.44 14.49
N LYS A 68 -6.37 -8.74 14.12
CA LYS A 68 -5.14 -8.69 14.91
C LYS A 68 -4.30 -7.46 14.59
N VAL A 69 -3.58 -6.95 15.59
CA VAL A 69 -2.50 -5.96 15.43
C VAL A 69 -1.29 -6.43 16.23
N GLU A 70 -0.15 -6.60 15.57
CA GLU A 70 1.10 -7.09 16.18
C GLU A 70 2.33 -6.45 15.56
N LEU A 71 3.41 -6.34 16.34
CA LEU A 71 4.73 -5.93 15.83
C LEU A 71 5.51 -7.19 15.43
N LYS A 72 5.84 -7.33 14.15
CA LYS A 72 6.60 -8.47 13.61
C LYS A 72 7.99 -8.01 13.16
N GLN A 73 9.00 -8.85 13.38
CA GLN A 73 10.35 -8.62 12.87
C GLN A 73 10.47 -9.12 11.43
N PHE A 74 10.93 -8.25 10.53
CA PHE A 74 11.27 -8.60 9.15
C PHE A 74 12.76 -8.33 8.87
N PRO A 75 13.31 -8.81 7.72
CA PRO A 75 14.71 -8.57 7.37
C PRO A 75 15.10 -7.08 7.30
N LYS A 76 14.14 -6.20 6.96
CA LYS A 76 14.36 -4.75 6.84
C LYS A 76 14.06 -3.97 8.13
N GLY A 77 13.66 -4.65 9.19
CA GLY A 77 13.27 -4.05 10.45
C GLY A 77 11.91 -4.53 10.94
N PRO A 78 11.53 -4.14 12.17
CA PRO A 78 10.22 -4.45 12.70
C PRO A 78 9.13 -3.61 12.00
N GLU A 79 7.94 -4.19 11.81
CA GLU A 79 6.76 -3.53 11.26
C GLU A 79 5.51 -3.92 12.04
N TRP A 80 4.60 -2.96 12.24
CA TRP A 80 3.26 -3.22 12.70
C TRP A 80 2.46 -3.86 11.57
N VAL A 81 1.92 -5.04 11.84
CA VAL A 81 1.06 -5.79 10.92
C VAL A 81 -0.33 -5.82 11.51
N THR A 82 -1.25 -5.15 10.82
CA THR A 82 -2.68 -5.26 11.08
C THR A 82 -3.29 -6.27 10.11
N THR A 83 -3.98 -7.27 10.65
CA THR A 83 -4.77 -8.22 9.88
C THR A 83 -6.23 -7.81 9.92
N LEU A 84 -6.81 -7.56 8.75
CA LEU A 84 -8.25 -7.44 8.56
C LEU A 84 -8.80 -8.75 8.04
N PHE A 85 -10.01 -9.12 8.48
CA PHE A 85 -10.70 -10.31 7.99
C PHE A 85 -12.07 -9.95 7.41
N ASP A 86 -12.34 -10.45 6.22
CA ASP A 86 -13.64 -10.36 5.56
C ASP A 86 -14.02 -11.72 4.92
N ILE A 87 -14.91 -12.45 5.59
CA ILE A 87 -15.41 -13.74 5.11
C ILE A 87 -16.21 -13.64 3.80
N LYS A 88 -16.68 -12.44 3.44
CA LYS A 88 -17.46 -12.21 2.22
C LYS A 88 -16.58 -12.19 0.96
N GLN A 89 -15.25 -12.13 1.12
CA GLN A 89 -14.34 -12.28 -0.01
C GLN A 89 -14.51 -13.66 -0.65
N LYS A 90 -14.80 -13.68 -1.96
CA LYS A 90 -15.08 -14.90 -2.72
C LYS A 90 -13.85 -15.81 -2.77
N ASP A 91 -12.67 -15.22 -2.92
CA ASP A 91 -11.40 -15.93 -2.89
C ASP A 91 -11.00 -16.16 -1.42
N LYS A 92 -11.07 -17.41 -0.98
CA LYS A 92 -10.70 -17.82 0.38
C LYS A 92 -9.25 -17.47 0.72
N ALA A 93 -8.34 -17.48 -0.26
CA ALA A 93 -6.95 -17.10 -0.06
C ALA A 93 -6.77 -15.59 0.18
N LYS A 94 -7.80 -14.77 -0.10
CA LYS A 94 -7.80 -13.31 0.06
C LYS A 94 -8.80 -12.82 1.11
N GLN A 95 -9.29 -13.70 1.98
CA GLN A 95 -10.16 -13.29 3.10
C GLN A 95 -9.43 -12.49 4.17
N ARG A 96 -8.09 -12.42 4.11
CA ARG A 96 -7.28 -11.57 4.99
C ARG A 96 -6.51 -10.52 4.20
N LEU A 97 -6.56 -9.29 4.67
CA LEU A 97 -5.71 -8.19 4.21
C LEU A 97 -4.76 -7.83 5.34
N TYR A 98 -3.47 -7.84 5.04
CA TYR A 98 -2.40 -7.47 5.94
C TYR A 98 -1.92 -6.08 5.58
N ILE A 99 -1.93 -5.15 6.53
CA ILE A 99 -1.49 -3.78 6.36
C ILE A 99 -0.23 -3.59 7.19
N PHE A 100 0.80 -3.01 6.56
CA PHE A 100 2.14 -2.88 7.11
C PHE A 100 2.44 -1.42 7.39
N ILE A 101 2.71 -1.11 8.66
CA ILE A 101 3.04 0.25 9.12
C ILE A 101 4.37 0.18 9.86
N THR A 102 5.31 1.05 9.50
CA THR A 102 6.60 1.13 10.20
C THR A 102 6.41 1.55 11.66
N PRO A 103 7.37 1.28 12.57
CA PRO A 103 7.29 1.70 13.97
C PRO A 103 7.20 3.22 14.16
N LYS A 104 7.46 4.00 13.11
CA LYS A 104 7.36 5.47 13.08
C LYS A 104 6.07 5.99 12.42
N GLY A 105 5.16 5.09 12.04
CA GLY A 105 3.81 5.45 11.57
C GLY A 105 3.68 5.67 10.07
N TYR A 106 4.65 5.25 9.26
CA TYR A 106 4.57 5.30 7.80
C TYR A 106 3.94 4.04 7.23
N LEU A 107 3.01 4.19 6.30
CA LEU A 107 2.43 3.06 5.56
C LEU A 107 3.50 2.47 4.62
N ASN A 108 3.82 1.20 4.81
CA ASN A 108 4.78 0.47 4.00
C ASN A 108 4.09 -0.34 2.89
N GLY A 109 2.83 -0.76 3.09
CA GLY A 109 2.04 -1.42 2.05
C GLY A 109 0.91 -2.29 2.61
N ALA A 110 0.32 -3.10 1.74
CA ALA A 110 -0.62 -4.16 2.12
C ALA A 110 -0.56 -5.36 1.16
N ASN A 111 -0.89 -6.56 1.65
CA ASN A 111 -1.00 -7.78 0.83
C ASN A 111 -2.00 -8.79 1.42
N TYR A 112 -2.19 -9.93 0.75
CA TYR A 112 -3.12 -10.98 1.17
C TYR A 112 -2.43 -12.20 1.82
N THR A 113 -1.12 -12.14 2.07
CA THR A 113 -0.30 -13.29 2.51
C THR A 113 0.40 -13.08 3.85
N GLY A 114 0.59 -11.83 4.29
CA GLY A 114 1.16 -11.48 5.60
C GLY A 114 2.68 -11.59 5.71
N ASN A 115 3.37 -11.78 4.58
CA ASN A 115 4.82 -11.92 4.46
C ASN A 115 5.39 -10.96 3.42
#